data_AF-A0A2G6GX66-F1
#
_entry.id   AF-A0A2G6GX66-F1
#
_cell.length_a   1.000
_cell.length_b   1.000
_cell.length_c   1.000
_cell.angle_alpha   90.00
_cell.angle_beta   90.00
_cell.angle_gamma   90.00
#
_symmetry.space_group_name_H-M   'P 1'
#
loop_
_entity.id
_entity.type
_entity.pdbx_description
1 polymer ?
#
loop_
_entity_poly.entity_id
_entity_poly.type
_entity_poly.pdbx_seq_one_letter_code
_entity_poly.pdbx_strand_id
1 'polypeptide(L)'
;MNEILMKRYHLLQLVSTMFLGMTTVSGQLKEHTQIVTVRDFEYEIEVGGSRAPVNETIVIENLGDQALVNPRITVDGRYDWFDVEAIAREATRGCSTDEEKALAIWDFIRLNFDHLASPGDRECHNPVIAMNVYGYANCAYHSTVFTSLCRAVGIPARVYEVWHHTVSEAYYNNAWHMLDSDIGLYYLSGDNRSIASVEQLWEDQRISGGKESGAALTAFSGRNKAVRAIYTDVEGKHPYLSQDGKKIRGYRYYFGPSECFISTGYDRFTYEEHDMSMTLRPGEKLIRNWKGGDKYYDYKRHDRNLARGQKEAKPFRYGDGQLIWKPDLKSELAPSFFNTYLAPGFQVKDGQSPAIHVRHKHGGIYDFPERAILSVKTPYTILGGTLKARLYRGGCNEWDRLTAKVYSPTGPVIEQVWSAPEGTSGTIDAKISLDELLFPSGERGRHAYHVEFGFMADEGNDPPTQSGMEEVELITDIQVCSNSLPALHRGRNVVRYRDETPGVHKVKITHIWTERTDNNPPDAPARAIFPKEGEHIATLAPLFRWEASPDADKADKITNYNILISFDPECRWPIATALHKETDSGVPEFQLPEGWLNKNSSYYWKVRAQDSRGEWSEWSEIYRFKTE
;
A
#
# COMPACT_ATOMS: atom_id res chain seq x y z
N MET A 1 37.01 -73.15 16.70
CA MET A 1 36.50 -74.51 16.88
C MET A 1 35.41 -74.42 17.95
N ASN A 2 34.15 -74.60 17.51
CA ASN A 2 32.88 -74.78 18.24
C ASN A 2 32.34 -73.58 19.08
N GLU A 3 31.27 -72.88 18.64
CA GLU A 3 29.82 -73.18 18.82
C GLU A 3 29.40 -73.07 20.31
N ILE A 4 28.33 -72.37 20.77
CA ILE A 4 26.96 -72.24 20.25
C ILE A 4 26.11 -71.26 21.15
N LEU A 5 25.05 -70.66 20.55
CA LEU A 5 23.75 -70.14 21.06
C LEU A 5 23.54 -68.86 21.94
N MET A 6 22.90 -67.88 21.28
CA MET A 6 21.56 -67.26 21.51
C MET A 6 21.15 -66.51 22.80
N LYS A 7 20.91 -65.20 22.56
CA LYS A 7 19.69 -64.37 22.76
C LYS A 7 19.31 -63.74 24.12
N ARG A 8 18.97 -62.45 23.96
CA ARG A 8 18.09 -61.54 24.74
C ARG A 8 18.71 -60.77 25.91
N TYR A 9 19.11 -59.53 25.63
CA TYR A 9 19.05 -58.41 26.56
C TYR A 9 18.57 -57.16 25.81
N HIS A 10 17.41 -56.62 26.21
CA HIS A 10 17.02 -55.23 25.93
C HIS A 10 17.51 -54.38 27.11
N LEU A 11 18.43 -53.45 26.83
CA LEU A 11 18.92 -52.48 27.79
C LEU A 11 18.42 -51.10 27.37
N LEU A 12 17.66 -50.44 28.24
CA LEU A 12 17.41 -49.00 28.20
C LEU A 12 18.75 -48.25 28.30
N GLN A 13 19.00 -47.32 27.39
CA GLN A 13 20.00 -46.26 27.63
C GLN A 13 19.36 -44.89 27.42
N LEU A 14 19.49 -44.06 28.46
CA LEU A 14 19.21 -42.64 28.50
C LEU A 14 19.94 -41.92 27.36
N VAL A 15 19.21 -41.08 26.61
CA VAL A 15 19.80 -40.01 25.82
C VAL A 15 19.63 -38.72 26.60
N SER A 16 20.75 -38.15 27.03
CA SER A 16 20.84 -36.84 27.65
C SER A 16 20.62 -35.76 26.59
N THR A 17 19.56 -34.98 26.73
CA THR A 17 19.23 -33.87 25.82
C THR A 17 20.13 -32.68 26.14
N MET A 18 21.15 -32.44 25.32
CA MET A 18 21.84 -31.15 25.27
C MET A 18 20.88 -30.12 24.65
N PHE A 19 20.37 -29.21 25.48
CA PHE A 19 19.76 -27.97 25.01
C PHE A 19 20.88 -27.10 24.41
N LEU A 20 21.03 -27.11 23.09
CA LEU A 20 21.57 -25.94 22.40
C LEU A 20 20.49 -24.86 22.42
N GLY A 21 20.84 -23.69 22.95
CA GLY A 21 19.95 -22.55 23.08
C GLY A 21 19.27 -22.23 21.74
N MET A 22 17.95 -22.40 21.71
CA MET A 22 17.11 -21.70 20.76
C MET A 22 17.29 -20.20 21.07
N THR A 23 17.90 -19.47 20.15
CA THR A 23 17.59 -18.05 20.00
C THR A 23 16.08 -17.97 19.84
N THR A 24 15.41 -17.43 20.85
CA THR A 24 13.98 -17.14 20.82
C THR A 24 13.71 -16.27 19.59
N VAL A 25 13.05 -16.84 18.59
CA VAL A 25 12.48 -16.06 17.48
C VAL A 25 11.55 -15.05 18.14
N SER A 26 11.83 -13.75 18.00
CA SER A 26 11.22 -12.66 18.76
C SER A 26 9.76 -12.37 18.37
N GLY A 27 9.11 -13.31 17.69
CA GLY A 27 7.71 -13.24 17.28
C GLY A 27 7.17 -14.59 16.84
N GLN A 28 5.86 -14.77 16.94
CA GLN A 28 5.16 -15.99 16.56
C GLN A 28 4.36 -15.75 15.28
N LEU A 29 4.70 -16.47 14.21
CA LEU A 29 3.91 -16.48 12.98
C LEU A 29 2.55 -17.14 13.24
N LYS A 30 1.48 -16.49 12.81
CA LYS A 30 0.10 -16.93 12.92
C LYS A 30 -0.55 -16.92 11.55
N GLU A 31 -1.54 -17.79 11.39
CA GLU A 31 -2.38 -17.87 10.21
C GLU A 31 -3.85 -18.03 10.64
N HIS A 32 -4.74 -17.33 9.95
CA HIS A 32 -6.18 -17.56 10.03
C HIS A 32 -6.73 -17.74 8.61
N THR A 33 -7.52 -18.79 8.41
CA THR A 33 -8.18 -19.09 7.14
C THR A 33 -9.69 -19.13 7.33
N GLN A 34 -10.42 -18.39 6.49
CA GLN A 34 -11.88 -18.37 6.45
C GLN A 34 -12.39 -18.80 5.06
N ILE A 35 -13.41 -19.67 5.04
CA ILE A 35 -14.15 -20.01 3.82
C ILE A 35 -15.47 -19.21 3.81
N VAL A 36 -15.71 -18.47 2.75
CA VAL A 36 -16.90 -17.65 2.56
C VAL A 36 -17.71 -18.17 1.38
N THR A 37 -19.03 -18.22 1.52
CA THR A 37 -19.96 -18.70 0.47
C THR A 37 -21.07 -17.71 0.11
N VAL A 38 -21.00 -16.52 0.68
CA VAL A 38 -21.98 -15.43 0.52
C VAL A 38 -21.24 -14.13 0.23
N ARG A 39 -21.94 -13.16 -0.38
CA ARG A 39 -21.35 -11.89 -0.84
C ARG A 39 -20.94 -10.91 0.25
N ASP A 40 -21.34 -11.16 1.49
CA ASP A 40 -21.08 -10.27 2.62
C ASP A 40 -20.99 -11.14 3.87
N PHE A 41 -19.81 -11.17 4.49
CA PHE A 41 -19.55 -12.04 5.62
C PHE A 41 -18.57 -11.38 6.59
N GLU A 42 -18.92 -11.40 7.88
CA GLU A 42 -18.07 -10.92 8.97
C GLU A 42 -17.55 -12.07 9.81
N TYR A 43 -16.29 -11.98 10.22
CA TYR A 43 -15.63 -12.89 11.15
C TYR A 43 -14.60 -12.15 11.98
N GLU A 44 -14.16 -12.76 13.08
CA GLU A 44 -13.25 -12.13 14.03
C GLU A 44 -11.89 -12.84 14.05
N ILE A 45 -10.84 -12.04 14.18
CA ILE A 45 -9.48 -12.51 14.44
C ILE A 45 -8.99 -11.86 15.72
N GLU A 46 -8.63 -12.69 16.70
CA GLU A 46 -7.90 -12.26 17.89
C GLU A 46 -6.39 -12.32 17.62
N VAL A 47 -5.72 -11.19 17.83
CA VAL A 47 -4.27 -11.05 17.65
C VAL A 47 -3.62 -10.81 19.01
N GLY A 48 -2.73 -11.71 19.40
CA GLY A 48 -1.93 -11.60 20.62
C GLY A 48 -0.71 -10.69 20.48
N GLY A 49 0.24 -10.86 21.40
CA GLY A 49 1.46 -10.06 21.46
C GLY A 49 1.38 -8.89 22.44
N SER A 50 2.53 -8.30 22.75
CA SER A 50 2.67 -7.14 23.64
C SER A 50 2.66 -5.80 22.89
N ARG A 51 2.77 -5.79 21.56
CA ARG A 51 2.74 -4.59 20.71
C ARG A 51 2.12 -4.88 19.34
N ALA A 52 2.08 -3.88 18.46
CA ALA A 52 1.51 -4.02 17.11
C ALA A 52 2.12 -5.22 16.36
N PRO A 53 1.29 -6.05 15.70
CA PRO A 53 1.78 -7.19 14.93
C PRO A 53 2.51 -6.73 13.66
N VAL A 54 3.36 -7.60 13.11
CA VAL A 54 3.81 -7.45 11.71
C VAL A 54 2.79 -8.15 10.83
N ASN A 55 2.08 -7.38 9.99
CA ASN A 55 1.21 -7.98 8.98
C ASN A 55 2.08 -8.49 7.83
N GLU A 56 1.90 -9.74 7.41
CA GLU A 56 2.79 -10.40 6.43
C GLU A 56 2.11 -10.49 5.07
N THR A 57 0.99 -11.23 5.00
CA THR A 57 0.33 -11.59 3.74
C THR A 57 -1.17 -11.72 3.92
N ILE A 58 -1.92 -11.30 2.90
CA ILE A 58 -3.32 -11.65 2.71
C ILE A 58 -3.54 -12.35 1.37
N VAL A 59 -4.31 -13.42 1.38
CA VAL A 59 -4.65 -14.22 0.19
C VAL A 59 -6.16 -14.26 0.01
N ILE A 60 -6.62 -14.02 -1.22
CA ILE A 60 -7.99 -14.29 -1.67
C ILE A 60 -7.91 -15.32 -2.78
N GLU A 61 -8.58 -16.46 -2.60
CA GLU A 61 -8.58 -17.57 -3.56
C GLU A 61 -10.01 -17.91 -3.97
N ASN A 62 -10.27 -17.91 -5.28
CA ASN A 62 -11.56 -18.31 -5.82
C ASN A 62 -11.61 -19.84 -5.92
N LEU A 63 -12.31 -20.48 -4.99
CA LEU A 63 -12.54 -21.93 -4.96
C LEU A 63 -13.80 -22.35 -5.72
N GLY A 64 -14.53 -21.39 -6.31
CA GLY A 64 -15.73 -21.64 -7.09
C GLY A 64 -15.43 -22.01 -8.55
N ASP A 65 -16.50 -22.32 -9.28
CA ASP A 65 -16.53 -22.65 -10.70
C ASP A 65 -16.92 -21.45 -11.59
N GLN A 66 -17.23 -20.31 -10.98
CA GLN A 66 -17.52 -19.04 -11.65
C GLN A 66 -16.52 -17.96 -11.28
N ALA A 67 -16.48 -16.89 -12.08
CA ALA A 67 -15.59 -15.77 -11.86
C ALA A 67 -15.99 -14.98 -10.59
N LEU A 68 -15.03 -14.68 -9.72
CA LEU A 68 -15.23 -13.90 -8.50
C LEU A 68 -15.05 -12.41 -8.79
N VAL A 69 -16.11 -11.62 -8.63
CA VAL A 69 -16.16 -10.21 -9.06
C VAL A 69 -15.96 -9.28 -7.86
N ASN A 70 -14.98 -8.38 -7.97
CA ASN A 70 -14.70 -7.31 -7.00
C ASN A 70 -14.61 -7.79 -5.53
N PRO A 71 -13.79 -8.81 -5.21
CA PRO A 71 -13.60 -9.24 -3.82
C PRO A 71 -12.86 -8.17 -3.01
N ARG A 72 -13.43 -7.81 -1.86
CA ARG A 72 -12.98 -6.74 -0.95
C ARG A 72 -12.91 -7.25 0.49
N ILE A 73 -11.95 -6.73 1.24
CA ILE A 73 -11.77 -7.05 2.66
C ILE A 73 -11.53 -5.75 3.41
N THR A 74 -12.26 -5.55 4.49
CA THR A 74 -12.06 -4.47 5.45
C THR A 74 -11.80 -5.02 6.83
N VAL A 75 -11.01 -4.31 7.63
CA VAL A 75 -10.75 -4.64 9.04
C VAL A 75 -11.17 -3.43 9.89
N ASP A 76 -12.03 -3.66 10.88
CA ASP A 76 -12.60 -2.62 11.75
C ASP A 76 -13.23 -1.47 10.95
N GLY A 77 -13.83 -1.84 9.81
CA GLY A 77 -14.44 -0.93 8.86
C GLY A 77 -13.48 -0.03 8.09
N ARG A 78 -12.16 -0.30 8.08
CA ARG A 78 -11.12 0.42 7.32
C ARG A 78 -10.62 -0.39 6.11
N TYR A 79 -9.85 0.25 5.23
CA TYR A 79 -9.17 -0.32 4.06
C TYR A 79 -10.08 -0.67 2.86
N ASP A 80 -11.25 -0.02 2.74
CA ASP A 80 -12.17 -0.23 1.60
C ASP A 80 -11.78 0.60 0.37
N TRP A 81 -10.49 0.89 0.14
CA TRP A 81 -9.97 1.89 -0.82
C TRP A 81 -10.22 1.53 -2.30
N PHE A 82 -11.45 1.19 -2.64
CA PHE A 82 -11.92 0.69 -3.91
C PHE A 82 -12.04 1.81 -4.94
N ASP A 83 -12.59 2.95 -4.53
CA ASP A 83 -12.76 4.16 -5.34
C ASP A 83 -12.39 5.41 -4.52
N VAL A 84 -12.34 6.57 -5.18
CA VAL A 84 -11.93 7.83 -4.54
C VAL A 84 -12.90 8.23 -3.42
N GLU A 85 -14.20 7.98 -3.59
CA GLU A 85 -15.22 8.28 -2.60
C GLU A 85 -15.07 7.41 -1.35
N ALA A 86 -14.73 6.12 -1.49
CA ALA A 86 -14.49 5.22 -0.38
C ALA A 86 -13.27 5.64 0.44
N ILE A 87 -12.17 6.01 -0.24
CA ILE A 87 -10.97 6.55 0.41
C ILE A 87 -11.35 7.83 1.18
N ALA A 88 -12.05 8.77 0.54
CA ALA A 88 -12.41 10.03 1.17
C ALA A 88 -13.40 9.84 2.34
N ARG A 89 -14.37 8.91 2.24
CA ARG A 89 -15.26 8.53 3.35
C ARG A 89 -14.49 7.98 4.55
N GLU A 90 -13.46 7.18 4.30
CA GLU A 90 -12.61 6.67 5.37
C GLU A 90 -11.75 7.78 5.99
N ALA A 91 -11.08 8.58 5.17
CA ALA A 91 -10.24 9.68 5.60
C ALA A 91 -11.02 10.69 6.47
N THR A 92 -12.28 10.96 6.11
CA THR A 92 -13.16 11.93 6.80
C THR A 92 -14.06 11.33 7.86
N ARG A 93 -13.85 10.07 8.26
CA ARG A 93 -14.72 9.38 9.23
C ARG A 93 -14.80 10.16 10.55
N GLY A 94 -16.03 10.43 11.00
CA GLY A 94 -16.27 11.19 12.24
C GLY A 94 -16.09 12.71 12.11
N CYS A 95 -15.83 13.24 10.91
CA CYS A 95 -15.78 14.67 10.65
C CYS A 95 -17.17 15.21 10.28
N SER A 96 -17.51 16.38 10.80
CA SER A 96 -18.80 17.05 10.62
C SER A 96 -18.69 18.35 9.84
N THR A 97 -17.55 19.05 9.92
CA THR A 97 -17.32 20.31 9.19
C THR A 97 -16.35 20.12 8.02
N ASP A 98 -16.39 21.05 7.05
CA ASP A 98 -15.46 21.01 5.92
C ASP A 98 -14.01 21.29 6.35
N GLU A 99 -13.82 22.08 7.42
CA GLU A 99 -12.51 22.27 8.06
C GLU A 99 -11.97 20.94 8.62
N GLU A 100 -12.79 20.21 9.39
CA GLU A 100 -12.42 18.91 9.95
C GLU A 100 -12.10 17.90 8.84
N LYS A 101 -12.93 17.83 7.79
CA LYS A 101 -12.71 16.94 6.65
C LYS A 101 -11.42 17.28 5.90
N ALA A 102 -11.15 18.56 5.63
CA ALA A 102 -9.93 18.98 4.94
C ALA A 102 -8.67 18.63 5.75
N LEU A 103 -8.68 18.88 7.06
CA LEU A 103 -7.59 18.49 7.96
C LEU A 103 -7.44 16.97 8.07
N ALA A 104 -8.56 16.23 8.10
CA ALA A 104 -8.54 14.77 8.12
C ALA A 104 -7.91 14.19 6.84
N ILE A 105 -8.26 14.72 5.67
CA ILE A 105 -7.69 14.32 4.39
C ILE A 105 -6.19 14.65 4.33
N TRP A 106 -5.80 15.86 4.75
CA TRP A 106 -4.40 16.25 4.84
C TRP A 106 -3.58 15.28 5.71
N ASP A 107 -4.07 14.97 6.91
CA ASP A 107 -3.38 14.08 7.85
C ASP A 107 -3.37 12.62 7.36
N PHE A 108 -4.48 12.18 6.75
CA PHE A 108 -4.61 10.85 6.17
C PHE A 108 -3.58 10.63 5.05
N ILE A 109 -3.40 11.59 4.13
CA ILE A 109 -2.38 11.48 3.07
C ILE A 109 -0.98 11.48 3.69
N ARG A 110 -0.70 12.40 4.61
CA ARG A 110 0.61 12.51 5.29
C ARG A 110 1.03 11.19 5.96
N LEU A 111 0.07 10.42 6.47
CA LEU A 111 0.30 9.15 7.17
C LEU A 111 0.31 7.92 6.25
N ASN A 112 -0.25 8.01 5.04
CA ASN A 112 -0.47 6.86 4.17
C ASN A 112 0.20 6.96 2.79
N PHE A 113 0.77 8.12 2.45
CA PHE A 113 1.45 8.37 1.18
C PHE A 113 2.81 9.02 1.45
N ASP A 114 3.90 8.32 1.14
CA ASP A 114 5.24 8.73 1.52
C ASP A 114 5.83 9.75 0.53
N HIS A 115 6.47 10.80 1.03
CA HIS A 115 7.22 11.75 0.20
C HIS A 115 8.55 11.12 -0.25
N LEU A 116 8.61 10.66 -1.51
CA LEU A 116 9.79 10.04 -2.13
C LEU A 116 9.90 10.40 -3.61
N ALA A 117 10.96 9.92 -4.27
CA ALA A 117 11.09 10.09 -5.71
C ALA A 117 9.85 9.54 -6.44
N SER A 118 9.27 10.34 -7.33
CA SER A 118 8.08 9.96 -8.09
C SER A 118 8.28 8.62 -8.81
N PRO A 119 7.27 7.73 -8.83
CA PRO A 119 7.33 6.50 -9.62
C PRO A 119 7.45 6.77 -11.12
N GLY A 120 7.05 7.96 -11.59
CA GLY A 120 7.06 8.32 -13.01
C GLY A 120 5.79 7.91 -13.76
N ASP A 121 4.96 7.04 -13.18
CA ASP A 121 3.60 6.77 -13.64
C ASP A 121 2.69 7.99 -13.39
N ARG A 122 2.12 8.55 -14.46
CA ARG A 122 1.22 9.70 -14.38
C ARG A 122 -0.13 9.36 -13.77
N GLU A 123 -0.60 8.11 -13.84
CA GLU A 123 -1.86 7.68 -13.21
C GLU A 123 -1.79 7.73 -11.68
N CYS A 124 -0.58 7.74 -11.10
CA CYS A 124 -0.37 7.91 -9.66
C CYS A 124 -0.87 9.29 -9.14
N HIS A 125 -1.25 10.25 -10.01
CA HIS A 125 -1.93 11.46 -9.56
C HIS A 125 -3.36 11.19 -9.06
N ASN A 126 -3.96 10.07 -9.46
CA ASN A 126 -5.26 9.63 -8.98
C ASN A 126 -5.14 8.93 -7.60
N PRO A 127 -5.98 9.26 -6.61
CA PRO A 127 -5.92 8.68 -5.26
C PRO A 127 -5.96 7.14 -5.22
N VAL A 128 -6.75 6.51 -6.09
CA VAL A 128 -6.92 5.05 -6.09
C VAL A 128 -5.61 4.38 -6.46
N ILE A 129 -4.94 4.85 -7.51
CA ILE A 129 -3.64 4.33 -7.96
C ILE A 129 -2.53 4.72 -6.98
N ALA A 130 -2.50 5.98 -6.56
CA ALA A 130 -1.52 6.49 -5.59
C ALA A 130 -1.48 5.65 -4.33
N MET A 131 -2.65 5.36 -3.76
CA MET A 131 -2.77 4.78 -2.43
C MET A 131 -2.90 3.26 -2.43
N ASN A 132 -3.34 2.61 -3.51
CA ASN A 132 -3.40 1.14 -3.57
C ASN A 132 -2.20 0.47 -4.25
N VAL A 133 -1.50 1.17 -5.14
CA VAL A 133 -0.41 0.58 -5.94
C VAL A 133 0.95 1.08 -5.48
N TYR A 134 1.11 2.39 -5.32
CA TYR A 134 2.43 2.99 -5.09
C TYR A 134 2.71 3.22 -3.61
N GLY A 135 1.90 4.01 -2.91
CA GLY A 135 2.15 4.41 -1.53
C GLY A 135 3.23 5.48 -1.36
N TYR A 136 3.82 5.98 -2.46
CA TYR A 136 4.83 7.02 -2.43
C TYR A 136 4.81 7.87 -3.71
N ALA A 137 5.12 9.15 -3.60
CA ALA A 137 5.41 10.07 -4.71
C ALA A 137 5.96 11.41 -4.20
N ASN A 138 6.14 12.39 -5.09
CA ASN A 138 6.54 13.76 -4.74
C ASN A 138 5.35 14.74 -4.71
N CYS A 139 5.65 16.01 -4.41
CA CYS A 139 4.70 17.05 -4.07
C CYS A 139 3.51 17.26 -5.02
N ALA A 140 3.72 17.14 -6.33
CA ALA A 140 2.65 17.29 -7.32
C ALA A 140 1.55 16.21 -7.16
N TYR A 141 1.96 14.97 -6.89
CA TYR A 141 1.03 13.85 -6.69
C TYR A 141 0.28 14.02 -5.37
N HIS A 142 0.98 14.37 -4.30
CA HIS A 142 0.38 14.65 -2.99
C HIS A 142 -0.71 15.73 -3.07
N SER A 143 -0.41 16.87 -3.70
CA SER A 143 -1.35 17.98 -3.86
C SER A 143 -2.56 17.59 -4.73
N THR A 144 -2.35 16.75 -5.73
CA THR A 144 -3.43 16.26 -6.62
C THR A 144 -4.33 15.24 -5.91
N VAL A 145 -3.74 14.33 -5.12
CA VAL A 145 -4.48 13.36 -4.30
C VAL A 145 -5.31 14.09 -3.24
N PHE A 146 -4.74 15.08 -2.55
CA PHE A 146 -5.47 15.93 -1.60
C PHE A 146 -6.66 16.62 -2.26
N THR A 147 -6.43 17.25 -3.41
CA THR A 147 -7.47 17.96 -4.15
C THR A 147 -8.60 17.03 -4.58
N SER A 148 -8.26 15.83 -5.07
CA SER A 148 -9.23 14.82 -5.50
C SER A 148 -10.10 14.34 -4.34
N LEU A 149 -9.49 13.99 -3.20
CA LEU A 149 -10.21 13.53 -2.02
C LEU A 149 -11.11 14.62 -1.43
N CYS A 150 -10.66 15.89 -1.41
CA CYS A 150 -11.49 17.00 -0.98
C CYS A 150 -12.73 17.17 -1.88
N ARG A 151 -12.53 17.16 -3.20
CA ARG A 151 -13.62 17.29 -4.18
C ARG A 151 -14.63 16.15 -4.07
N ALA A 152 -14.17 14.92 -3.78
CA ALA A 152 -15.03 13.75 -3.58
C ALA A 152 -16.00 13.88 -2.39
N VAL A 153 -15.68 14.72 -1.39
CA VAL A 153 -16.56 15.01 -0.24
C VAL A 153 -17.21 16.40 -0.30
N GLY A 154 -17.17 17.04 -1.47
CA GLY A 154 -17.85 18.30 -1.74
C GLY A 154 -17.08 19.56 -1.32
N ILE A 155 -15.80 19.44 -0.97
CA ILE A 155 -14.97 20.58 -0.58
C ILE A 155 -14.26 21.12 -1.83
N PRO A 156 -14.49 22.39 -2.21
CA PRO A 156 -13.73 22.99 -3.30
C PRO A 156 -12.25 22.99 -2.95
N ALA A 157 -11.42 22.44 -3.83
CA ALA A 157 -9.97 22.34 -3.66
C ALA A 157 -9.24 22.65 -4.97
N ARG A 158 -8.02 23.18 -4.87
CA ARG A 158 -7.19 23.57 -6.02
C ARG A 158 -5.70 23.35 -5.75
N VAL A 159 -4.95 23.14 -6.82
CA VAL A 159 -3.49 22.98 -6.80
C VAL A 159 -2.82 24.30 -7.15
N TYR A 160 -1.76 24.63 -6.42
CA TYR A 160 -0.83 25.73 -6.72
C TYR A 160 0.54 25.18 -7.07
N GLU A 161 1.11 25.69 -8.15
CA GLU A 161 2.58 25.69 -8.31
C GLU A 161 3.15 26.86 -7.50
N VAL A 162 4.21 26.57 -6.76
CA VAL A 162 4.99 27.51 -5.94
C VAL A 162 6.49 27.25 -6.14
N TRP A 163 7.04 27.84 -7.20
CA TRP A 163 8.40 27.65 -7.70
C TRP A 163 8.73 26.18 -7.99
N HIS A 164 9.61 25.56 -7.22
CA HIS A 164 9.99 24.14 -7.35
C HIS A 164 9.19 23.21 -6.43
N HIS A 165 8.02 23.65 -5.96
CA HIS A 165 7.14 22.87 -5.10
C HIS A 165 5.69 23.05 -5.53
N THR A 166 4.86 22.06 -5.22
CA THR A 166 3.44 22.05 -5.53
C THR A 166 2.67 21.87 -4.23
N VAL A 167 1.67 22.71 -3.98
CA VAL A 167 0.84 22.69 -2.77
C VAL A 167 -0.64 22.71 -3.13
N SER A 168 -1.50 22.47 -2.15
CA SER A 168 -2.95 22.49 -2.31
C SER A 168 -3.64 23.46 -1.38
N GLU A 169 -4.83 23.91 -1.79
CA GLU A 169 -5.77 24.63 -0.93
C GLU A 169 -7.13 23.93 -0.89
N ALA A 170 -7.81 24.04 0.25
CA ALA A 170 -9.22 23.72 0.42
C ALA A 170 -10.02 24.98 0.80
N TYR A 171 -11.27 25.06 0.34
CA TYR A 171 -12.17 26.16 0.65
C TYR A 171 -13.17 25.74 1.74
N TYR A 172 -13.13 26.39 2.88
CA TYR A 172 -14.08 26.21 3.98
C TYR A 172 -14.22 27.52 4.76
N ASN A 173 -15.27 27.66 5.57
CA ASN A 173 -15.52 28.87 6.37
C ASN A 173 -15.42 30.19 5.56
N ASN A 174 -15.84 30.16 4.29
CA ASN A 174 -15.78 31.26 3.31
C ASN A 174 -14.37 31.76 2.95
N ALA A 175 -13.32 30.95 3.13
CA ALA A 175 -11.95 31.31 2.78
C ALA A 175 -11.16 30.11 2.20
N TRP A 176 -10.08 30.42 1.46
CA TRP A 176 -9.11 29.43 1.02
C TRP A 176 -8.06 29.20 2.11
N HIS A 177 -7.64 27.94 2.26
CA HIS A 177 -6.70 27.51 3.28
C HIS A 177 -5.65 26.57 2.68
N MET A 178 -4.38 26.94 2.77
CA MET A 178 -3.27 26.13 2.26
C MET A 178 -2.99 24.94 3.18
N LEU A 179 -3.01 23.74 2.61
CA LEU A 179 -2.67 22.49 3.28
C LEU A 179 -1.66 21.72 2.42
N ASP A 180 -0.43 21.60 2.90
CA ASP A 180 0.64 20.86 2.24
C ASP A 180 0.77 19.47 2.87
N SER A 181 0.21 18.45 2.21
CA SER A 181 0.26 17.05 2.68
C SER A 181 1.59 16.36 2.38
N ASP A 182 2.36 16.89 1.43
CA ASP A 182 3.68 16.37 1.07
C ASP A 182 4.69 16.64 2.17
N ILE A 183 4.77 17.91 2.60
CA ILE A 183 5.63 18.35 3.69
C ILE A 183 4.94 18.28 5.05
N GLY A 184 3.63 18.01 5.12
CA GLY A 184 2.91 17.97 6.40
C GLY A 184 3.00 19.32 7.12
N LEU A 185 2.66 20.41 6.40
CA LEU A 185 2.77 21.79 6.86
C LEU A 185 1.53 22.62 6.50
N TYR A 186 1.18 23.56 7.36
CA TYR A 186 0.32 24.70 7.05
C TYR A 186 0.74 25.91 7.89
N TYR A 187 0.34 27.10 7.44
CA TYR A 187 0.68 28.38 8.09
C TYR A 187 -0.57 28.96 8.72
N LEU A 188 -0.44 29.54 9.91
CA LEU A 188 -1.53 30.32 10.50
C LEU A 188 -1.58 31.71 9.89
N SER A 189 -2.78 32.26 9.76
CA SER A 189 -3.03 33.64 9.37
C SER A 189 -2.77 34.60 10.56
N GLY A 190 -2.96 35.90 10.32
CA GLY A 190 -2.71 36.94 11.34
C GLY A 190 -3.60 36.85 12.58
N ASP A 191 -4.71 36.11 12.53
CA ASP A 191 -5.57 35.85 13.70
C ASP A 191 -5.02 34.74 14.62
N ASN A 192 -3.93 34.09 14.22
CA ASN A 192 -3.29 32.99 14.93
C ASN A 192 -4.29 31.85 15.26
N ARG A 193 -5.25 31.62 14.35
CA ARG A 193 -6.29 30.60 14.45
C ARG A 193 -6.60 29.95 13.11
N SER A 194 -6.93 30.74 12.09
CA SER A 194 -7.24 30.24 10.76
C SER A 194 -5.96 29.91 9.99
N ILE A 195 -6.05 28.94 9.09
CA ILE A 195 -4.97 28.61 8.17
C ILE A 195 -4.90 29.68 7.07
N ALA A 196 -3.70 30.13 6.73
CA ALA A 196 -3.49 31.12 5.67
C ALA A 196 -3.71 30.52 4.28
N SER A 197 -4.30 31.30 3.38
CA SER A 197 -4.28 31.03 1.93
C SER A 197 -2.90 31.27 1.32
N VAL A 198 -2.64 30.67 0.17
CA VAL A 198 -1.46 30.97 -0.67
C VAL A 198 -1.40 32.44 -1.04
N GLU A 199 -2.55 33.08 -1.29
CA GLU A 199 -2.61 34.52 -1.60
C GLU A 199 -2.17 35.39 -0.41
N GLN A 200 -2.59 35.06 0.81
CA GLN A 200 -2.12 35.75 2.02
C GLN A 200 -0.62 35.53 2.25
N LEU A 201 -0.12 34.31 2.00
CA LEU A 201 1.31 34.01 2.11
C LEU A 201 2.13 34.75 1.04
N TRP A 202 1.57 34.91 -0.17
CA TRP A 202 2.20 35.73 -1.21
C TRP A 202 2.24 37.19 -0.80
N GLU A 203 1.13 37.76 -0.34
CA GLU A 203 1.10 39.17 0.06
C GLU A 203 2.08 39.46 1.23
N ASP A 204 2.17 38.55 2.21
CA ASP A 204 3.16 38.60 3.29
C ASP A 204 4.61 38.68 2.76
N GLN A 205 4.94 37.87 1.76
CA GLN A 205 6.27 37.87 1.13
C GLN A 205 6.49 39.08 0.22
N ARG A 206 5.45 39.57 -0.44
CA ARG A 206 5.51 40.77 -1.27
C ARG A 206 5.80 42.01 -0.40
N ILE A 207 5.09 42.18 0.72
CA ILE A 207 5.28 43.30 1.65
C ILE A 207 6.68 43.28 2.27
N SER A 208 7.18 42.10 2.62
CA SER A 208 8.52 41.95 3.18
C SER A 208 9.65 42.15 2.16
N GLY A 209 9.32 42.30 0.87
CA GLY A 209 10.29 42.31 -0.23
C GLY A 209 11.06 40.99 -0.34
N GLY A 210 10.42 39.87 0.03
CA GLY A 210 11.02 38.54 0.11
C GLY A 210 11.96 38.31 1.30
N LYS A 211 12.05 39.29 2.24
CA LYS A 211 12.95 39.22 3.39
C LYS A 211 12.29 38.56 4.59
N GLU A 212 13.06 37.74 5.31
CA GLU A 212 12.60 37.07 6.53
C GLU A 212 12.05 38.00 7.59
N SER A 213 12.81 39.07 7.88
CA SER A 213 12.57 39.94 9.02
C SER A 213 11.30 40.79 8.87
N GLY A 214 10.64 40.76 7.72
CA GLY A 214 9.40 41.48 7.46
C GLY A 214 8.21 40.58 7.11
N ALA A 215 8.37 39.26 7.06
CA ALA A 215 7.33 38.33 6.66
C ALA A 215 6.64 37.76 7.91
N ALA A 216 5.49 38.29 8.30
CA ALA A 216 4.82 37.94 9.56
C ALA A 216 4.32 36.48 9.58
N LEU A 217 3.79 35.98 8.46
CA LEU A 217 3.25 34.62 8.35
C LEU A 217 4.35 33.60 8.04
N THR A 218 5.31 33.99 7.21
CA THR A 218 6.35 33.08 6.70
C THR A 218 7.73 33.25 7.36
N ALA A 219 7.86 34.12 8.38
CA ALA A 219 9.07 34.22 9.20
C ALA A 219 9.42 32.86 9.82
N PHE A 220 10.72 32.55 9.88
CA PHE A 220 11.22 31.34 10.53
C PHE A 220 11.18 31.47 12.06
N SER A 221 9.97 31.57 12.60
CA SER A 221 9.63 31.72 14.01
C SER A 221 9.47 30.39 14.75
N GLY A 222 9.79 29.27 14.09
CA GLY A 222 9.50 27.92 14.57
C GLY A 222 8.07 27.45 14.31
N ARG A 223 7.15 28.34 13.87
CA ARG A 223 5.80 28.01 13.35
C ARG A 223 5.83 27.16 12.10
N ASN A 224 6.83 27.42 11.26
CA ASN A 224 6.97 26.80 9.96
C ASN A 224 7.83 25.54 10.10
N LYS A 225 7.39 24.63 10.96
CA LYS A 225 7.99 23.31 11.14
C LYS A 225 6.98 22.28 10.70
N ALA A 226 7.35 21.53 9.66
CA ALA A 226 6.65 20.33 9.25
C ALA A 226 6.43 19.41 10.46
N VAL A 227 5.27 18.73 10.48
CA VAL A 227 5.09 17.62 11.41
C VAL A 227 6.21 16.60 11.14
N ARG A 228 6.86 16.11 12.20
CA ARG A 228 7.91 15.10 12.03
C ARG A 228 7.32 13.87 11.36
N ALA A 229 7.86 13.51 10.20
CA ALA A 229 7.44 12.34 9.44
C ALA A 229 8.58 11.30 9.44
N ILE A 230 8.30 10.16 10.07
CA ILE A 230 9.17 8.99 10.10
C ILE A 230 8.42 7.88 9.38
N TYR A 231 8.96 7.44 8.25
CA TYR A 231 8.52 6.23 7.59
C TYR A 231 9.32 5.07 8.16
N THR A 232 8.68 3.95 8.44
CA THR A 232 9.38 2.73 8.78
C THR A 232 9.11 1.70 7.71
N ASP A 233 10.03 0.74 7.56
CA ASP A 233 9.67 -0.49 6.88
C ASP A 233 8.52 -1.20 7.60
N VAL A 234 7.95 -2.19 6.94
CA VAL A 234 6.78 -2.96 7.42
C VAL A 234 7.00 -3.70 8.73
N GLU A 235 8.26 -3.98 9.07
CA GLU A 235 8.65 -4.61 10.34
C GLU A 235 8.82 -3.58 11.48
N GLY A 236 8.80 -2.27 11.16
CA GLY A 236 9.01 -1.18 12.11
C GLY A 236 10.45 -1.06 12.61
N LYS A 237 11.43 -1.57 11.86
CA LYS A 237 12.85 -1.65 12.27
C LYS A 237 13.74 -0.59 11.66
N HIS A 238 13.40 -0.13 10.45
CA HIS A 238 14.28 0.76 9.68
C HIS A 238 13.61 2.13 9.48
N PRO A 239 13.69 3.03 10.48
CA PRO A 239 13.13 4.36 10.36
C PRO A 239 13.91 5.20 9.34
N TYR A 240 13.18 5.76 8.38
CA TYR A 240 13.61 6.83 7.52
C TYR A 240 12.91 8.12 7.92
N LEU A 241 13.72 9.13 8.23
CA LEU A 241 13.23 10.46 8.57
C LEU A 241 13.08 11.26 7.28
N SER A 242 11.89 11.27 6.69
CA SER A 242 11.61 12.12 5.52
C SER A 242 11.60 13.60 5.91
N GLN A 243 11.14 13.89 7.13
CA GLN A 243 11.07 15.25 7.65
C GLN A 243 11.46 15.29 9.12
N ASP A 244 12.45 16.12 9.42
CA ASP A 244 13.11 16.16 10.73
C ASP A 244 12.23 16.78 11.83
N GLY A 245 11.25 17.62 11.49
CA GLY A 245 10.46 18.41 12.45
C GLY A 245 11.29 19.39 13.30
N LYS A 246 12.61 19.22 13.40
CA LYS A 246 13.58 20.11 14.04
C LYS A 246 14.07 21.20 13.09
N LYS A 247 14.25 20.86 11.81
CA LYS A 247 14.59 21.83 10.76
C LYS A 247 13.37 22.68 10.44
N ILE A 248 13.55 23.99 10.50
CA ILE A 248 12.54 24.93 10.00
C ILE A 248 12.42 24.67 8.49
N ARG A 249 11.22 24.36 8.05
CA ARG A 249 10.87 24.20 6.64
C ARG A 249 9.72 25.15 6.38
N GLY A 250 10.04 26.30 5.81
CA GLY A 250 9.05 27.25 5.33
C GLY A 250 9.45 27.73 3.95
N TYR A 251 8.46 27.95 3.10
CA TYR A 251 8.67 28.33 1.72
C TYR A 251 8.78 29.84 1.61
N ARG A 252 9.78 30.30 0.86
CA ARG A 252 9.84 31.69 0.34
C ARG A 252 9.49 31.74 -1.14
N TYR A 253 8.57 30.88 -1.54
CA TYR A 253 8.25 30.62 -2.95
C TYR A 253 6.91 31.24 -3.35
N TYR A 254 6.23 31.94 -2.42
CA TYR A 254 4.98 32.62 -2.69
C TYR A 254 5.28 34.00 -3.27
N PHE A 255 5.94 34.06 -4.42
CA PHE A 255 6.27 35.33 -5.03
C PHE A 255 6.30 35.26 -6.55
N GLY A 256 5.54 36.15 -7.18
CA GLY A 256 5.55 36.36 -8.61
C GLY A 256 4.54 35.47 -9.34
N PRO A 257 3.76 36.04 -10.29
CA PRO A 257 2.69 35.31 -10.96
C PRO A 257 3.18 34.18 -11.87
N SER A 258 4.47 34.15 -12.23
CA SER A 258 5.07 33.07 -13.02
C SER A 258 5.44 31.85 -12.20
N GLU A 259 5.65 32.02 -10.89
CA GLU A 259 6.13 30.97 -9.99
C GLU A 259 5.07 30.57 -8.96
N CYS A 260 4.10 31.44 -8.68
CA CYS A 260 2.99 31.20 -7.74
C CYS A 260 1.66 31.32 -8.48
N PHE A 261 1.12 30.21 -8.97
CA PHE A 261 -0.11 30.21 -9.78
C PHE A 261 -0.94 28.94 -9.58
N ILE A 262 -2.26 29.07 -9.83
CA ILE A 262 -3.18 27.93 -9.81
C ILE A 262 -2.93 27.08 -11.05
N SER A 263 -2.65 25.79 -10.85
CA SER A 263 -2.49 24.83 -11.93
C SER A 263 -3.73 23.97 -12.09
N THR A 264 -4.34 24.02 -13.27
CA THR A 264 -5.42 23.11 -13.69
C THR A 264 -4.88 21.93 -14.52
N GLY A 265 -3.56 21.86 -14.75
CA GLY A 265 -2.95 20.80 -15.56
C GLY A 265 -3.15 19.39 -14.96
N TYR A 266 -3.38 19.32 -13.65
CA TYR A 266 -3.64 18.08 -12.92
C TYR A 266 -5.11 17.69 -12.88
N ASP A 267 -6.03 18.60 -13.23
CA ASP A 267 -7.47 18.38 -13.06
C ASP A 267 -7.96 17.14 -13.80
N ARG A 268 -7.36 16.81 -14.95
CA ARG A 268 -7.65 15.57 -15.68
C ARG A 268 -7.58 14.36 -14.75
N PHE A 269 -6.53 14.21 -13.95
CA PHE A 269 -6.35 13.05 -13.08
C PHE A 269 -7.32 13.04 -11.89
N THR A 270 -7.79 14.23 -11.47
CA THR A 270 -8.79 14.37 -10.41
C THR A 270 -10.20 14.00 -10.85
N TYR A 271 -10.48 14.06 -12.15
CA TYR A 271 -11.78 13.72 -12.75
C TYR A 271 -11.78 12.38 -13.50
N GLU A 272 -10.61 11.81 -13.79
CA GLU A 272 -10.50 10.48 -14.39
C GLU A 272 -10.91 9.43 -13.35
N GLU A 273 -11.96 8.67 -13.66
CA GLU A 273 -12.45 7.60 -12.78
C GLU A 273 -11.46 6.43 -12.77
N HIS A 274 -11.07 6.02 -11.57
CA HIS A 274 -10.31 4.81 -11.33
C HIS A 274 -10.97 4.05 -10.19
N ASP A 275 -10.93 2.72 -10.28
CA ASP A 275 -11.34 1.83 -9.21
C ASP A 275 -10.40 0.63 -9.10
N MET A 276 -10.55 -0.13 -8.02
CA MET A 276 -9.88 -1.41 -7.81
C MET A 276 -10.69 -2.59 -8.34
N SER A 277 -11.50 -2.37 -9.39
CA SER A 277 -12.32 -3.45 -9.96
C SER A 277 -11.44 -4.56 -10.53
N MET A 278 -11.83 -5.79 -10.24
CA MET A 278 -11.12 -6.96 -10.72
C MET A 278 -12.00 -8.20 -10.71
N THR A 279 -11.55 -9.22 -11.43
CA THR A 279 -12.21 -10.53 -11.44
C THR A 279 -11.17 -11.61 -11.29
N LEU A 280 -11.35 -12.50 -10.31
CA LEU A 280 -10.53 -13.71 -10.17
C LEU A 280 -11.23 -14.86 -10.88
N ARG A 281 -10.54 -15.49 -11.83
CA ARG A 281 -11.03 -16.69 -12.53
C ARG A 281 -11.23 -17.86 -11.55
N PRO A 282 -12.02 -18.88 -11.92
CA PRO A 282 -12.05 -20.14 -11.17
C PRO A 282 -10.64 -20.68 -10.92
N GLY A 283 -10.31 -20.94 -9.64
CA GLY A 283 -8.99 -21.40 -9.21
C GLY A 283 -7.89 -20.34 -9.19
N GLU A 284 -8.20 -19.07 -9.48
CA GLU A 284 -7.22 -17.97 -9.38
C GLU A 284 -7.12 -17.46 -7.94
N LYS A 285 -5.89 -17.14 -7.54
CA LYS A 285 -5.61 -16.52 -6.25
C LYS A 285 -4.87 -15.20 -6.40
N LEU A 286 -5.28 -14.23 -5.59
CA LEU A 286 -4.61 -12.96 -5.37
C LEU A 286 -3.86 -13.03 -4.04
N ILE A 287 -2.55 -12.89 -4.09
CA ILE A 287 -1.66 -12.78 -2.94
C ILE A 287 -1.19 -11.34 -2.84
N ARG A 288 -1.27 -10.73 -1.65
CA ARG A 288 -0.75 -9.39 -1.38
C ARG A 288 0.08 -9.43 -0.11
N ASN A 289 1.32 -9.02 -0.22
CA ASN A 289 2.27 -8.99 0.87
C ASN A 289 2.48 -7.54 1.31
N TRP A 290 2.56 -7.33 2.62
CA TRP A 290 2.92 -6.01 3.14
C TRP A 290 4.35 -5.66 2.76
N LYS A 291 5.27 -6.64 2.84
CA LYS A 291 6.69 -6.48 2.50
C LYS A 291 6.93 -6.77 1.02
N GLY A 292 7.39 -5.77 0.28
CA GLY A 292 7.85 -5.94 -1.09
C GLY A 292 9.24 -6.59 -1.20
N GLY A 293 9.46 -7.32 -2.29
CA GLY A 293 10.76 -7.86 -2.71
C GLY A 293 11.59 -6.87 -3.51
N ASP A 294 12.52 -7.35 -4.34
CA ASP A 294 13.47 -6.50 -5.08
C ASP A 294 12.84 -5.73 -6.25
N LYS A 295 11.65 -6.11 -6.69
CA LYS A 295 10.94 -5.49 -7.82
C LYS A 295 9.91 -4.48 -7.31
N TYR A 296 9.93 -3.30 -7.92
CA TYR A 296 8.92 -2.25 -7.82
C TYR A 296 8.96 -1.44 -9.12
N TYR A 297 8.00 -0.55 -9.34
CA TYR A 297 7.87 0.18 -10.59
C TYR A 297 9.13 0.97 -10.90
N ASP A 298 9.66 0.77 -12.11
CA ASP A 298 10.89 1.38 -12.63
C ASP A 298 12.11 1.24 -11.71
N TYR A 299 12.22 0.11 -10.99
CA TYR A 299 13.29 -0.14 -10.03
C TYR A 299 14.70 0.06 -10.63
N LYS A 300 14.92 -0.27 -11.92
CA LYS A 300 16.21 -0.02 -12.61
C LYS A 300 16.57 1.48 -12.65
N ARG A 301 15.62 2.39 -12.83
CA ARG A 301 15.88 3.85 -12.76
C ARG A 301 16.19 4.27 -11.34
N HIS A 302 15.39 3.81 -10.38
CA HIS A 302 15.54 4.15 -8.98
C HIS A 302 16.87 3.65 -8.40
N ASP A 303 17.29 2.43 -8.73
CA ASP A 303 18.58 1.86 -8.31
C ASP A 303 19.76 2.64 -8.89
N ARG A 304 19.68 3.10 -10.15
CA ARG A 304 20.70 3.99 -10.73
C ARG A 304 20.79 5.32 -9.99
N ASN A 305 19.65 5.88 -9.59
CA ASN A 305 19.59 7.13 -8.84
C ASN A 305 20.16 6.94 -7.42
N LEU A 306 19.83 5.83 -6.77
CA LEU A 306 20.38 5.45 -5.47
C LEU A 306 21.90 5.28 -5.54
N ALA A 307 22.43 4.63 -6.58
CA ALA A 307 23.87 4.50 -6.81
C ALA A 307 24.58 5.85 -7.04
N ARG A 308 23.85 6.88 -7.48
CA ARG A 308 24.33 8.28 -7.59
C ARG A 308 24.17 9.09 -6.30
N GLY A 309 23.69 8.47 -5.22
CA GLY A 309 23.54 9.08 -3.90
C GLY A 309 22.16 9.67 -3.60
N GLN A 310 21.16 9.48 -4.46
CA GLN A 310 19.78 9.91 -4.19
C GLN A 310 19.09 8.87 -3.29
N LYS A 311 19.12 9.09 -1.97
CA LYS A 311 18.61 8.12 -0.99
C LYS A 311 17.11 7.94 -1.06
N GLU A 312 16.40 8.97 -1.48
CA GLU A 312 14.95 9.03 -1.68
C GLU A 312 14.48 8.29 -2.94
N ALA A 313 15.41 7.78 -3.75
CA ALA A 313 15.09 7.09 -4.98
C ALA A 313 14.40 5.74 -4.72
N LYS A 314 14.83 4.98 -3.72
CA LYS A 314 14.20 3.68 -3.44
C LYS A 314 13.05 3.86 -2.43
N PRO A 315 11.85 3.34 -2.71
CA PRO A 315 10.77 3.32 -1.74
C PRO A 315 11.19 2.60 -0.45
N PHE A 316 10.97 3.23 0.71
CA PHE A 316 11.29 2.63 2.02
C PHE A 316 10.25 1.60 2.43
N ARG A 317 9.00 1.81 2.01
CA ARG A 317 7.87 0.96 2.32
C ARG A 317 7.03 0.78 1.05
N TYR A 318 6.88 -0.46 0.64
CA TYR A 318 5.97 -0.90 -0.42
C TYR A 318 5.71 -2.39 -0.23
N GLY A 319 4.61 -2.86 -0.80
CA GLY A 319 4.27 -4.27 -0.87
C GLY A 319 4.43 -4.81 -2.27
N ASP A 320 4.42 -6.12 -2.38
CA ASP A 320 4.27 -6.82 -3.64
C ASP A 320 3.12 -7.82 -3.56
N GLY A 321 2.84 -8.49 -4.66
CA GLY A 321 1.81 -9.50 -4.71
C GLY A 321 1.92 -10.34 -5.96
N GLN A 322 1.05 -11.35 -6.03
CA GLN A 322 0.96 -12.22 -7.18
C GLN A 322 -0.48 -12.57 -7.51
N LEU A 323 -0.80 -12.56 -8.79
CA LEU A 323 -1.94 -13.31 -9.34
C LEU A 323 -1.43 -14.65 -9.83
N ILE A 324 -1.94 -15.73 -9.25
CA ILE A 324 -1.55 -17.10 -9.63
C ILE A 324 -2.78 -17.84 -10.12
N TRP A 325 -2.68 -18.39 -11.32
CA TRP A 325 -3.76 -19.15 -11.93
C TRP A 325 -3.22 -20.42 -12.60
N LYS A 326 -3.64 -21.57 -12.07
CA LYS A 326 -3.34 -22.91 -12.59
C LYS A 326 -4.65 -23.69 -12.74
N PRO A 327 -5.37 -23.55 -13.87
CA PRO A 327 -6.64 -24.23 -14.09
C PRO A 327 -6.45 -25.73 -14.35
N ASP A 328 -7.51 -26.51 -14.11
CA ASP A 328 -7.63 -27.85 -14.68
C ASP A 328 -8.14 -27.76 -16.12
N LEU A 329 -7.27 -28.01 -17.10
CA LEU A 329 -7.60 -27.97 -18.52
C LEU A 329 -8.46 -29.15 -19.00
N LYS A 330 -8.69 -30.16 -18.15
CA LYS A 330 -9.60 -31.28 -18.43
C LYS A 330 -11.01 -31.05 -17.88
N SER A 331 -11.21 -29.98 -17.12
CA SER A 331 -12.51 -29.65 -16.54
C SER A 331 -13.51 -29.12 -17.58
N GLU A 332 -14.80 -29.18 -17.25
CA GLU A 332 -15.87 -28.58 -18.07
C GLU A 332 -15.73 -27.06 -18.24
N LEU A 333 -14.96 -26.40 -17.36
CA LEU A 333 -14.69 -24.97 -17.42
C LEU A 333 -13.61 -24.61 -18.43
N ALA A 334 -12.80 -25.57 -18.89
CA ALA A 334 -11.65 -25.29 -19.76
C ALA A 334 -11.99 -24.40 -20.97
N PRO A 335 -13.11 -24.60 -21.71
CA PRO A 335 -13.47 -23.73 -22.82
C PRO A 335 -13.74 -22.27 -22.44
N SER A 336 -14.17 -22.00 -21.20
CA SER A 336 -14.46 -20.64 -20.73
C SER A 336 -13.20 -19.80 -20.49
N PHE A 337 -12.04 -20.43 -20.41
CA PHE A 337 -10.78 -19.76 -20.09
C PHE A 337 -10.07 -19.14 -21.29
N PHE A 338 -10.48 -19.51 -22.50
CA PHE A 338 -9.81 -19.14 -23.75
C PHE A 338 -10.73 -18.29 -24.66
N ASN A 339 -10.17 -17.79 -25.75
CA ASN A 339 -10.90 -17.15 -26.84
C ASN A 339 -11.99 -18.05 -27.44
N THR A 340 -13.05 -17.43 -27.95
CA THR A 340 -14.16 -18.11 -28.65
C THR A 340 -14.00 -18.15 -30.17
N TYR A 341 -13.28 -17.19 -30.75
CA TYR A 341 -12.98 -17.14 -32.19
C TYR A 341 -11.64 -17.86 -32.48
N LEU A 342 -11.61 -18.78 -33.45
CA LEU A 342 -10.45 -19.64 -33.75
C LEU A 342 -9.93 -20.37 -32.48
N ALA A 343 -10.88 -20.84 -31.69
CA ALA A 343 -10.61 -21.54 -30.43
C ALA A 343 -10.01 -22.93 -30.72
N PRO A 344 -9.09 -23.41 -29.86
CA PRO A 344 -8.56 -24.77 -29.96
C PRO A 344 -9.65 -25.83 -29.71
N GLY A 345 -9.27 -27.10 -29.90
CA GLY A 345 -10.02 -28.26 -29.43
C GLY A 345 -9.85 -28.48 -27.93
N PHE A 346 -10.84 -29.13 -27.30
CA PHE A 346 -10.88 -29.36 -25.87
C PHE A 346 -11.24 -30.81 -25.60
N GLN A 347 -10.38 -31.52 -24.86
CA GLN A 347 -10.56 -32.94 -24.54
C GLN A 347 -11.94 -33.22 -23.91
N VAL A 348 -12.45 -32.30 -23.07
CA VAL A 348 -13.76 -32.45 -22.42
C VAL A 348 -14.93 -32.45 -23.41
N LYS A 349 -14.74 -31.96 -24.65
CA LYS A 349 -15.79 -31.90 -25.68
C LYS A 349 -15.71 -33.02 -26.71
N ASP A 350 -14.53 -33.55 -27.01
CA ASP A 350 -14.34 -34.52 -28.10
C ASP A 350 -13.51 -35.77 -27.71
N GLY A 351 -12.99 -35.83 -26.49
CA GLY A 351 -12.19 -36.94 -25.96
C GLY A 351 -10.75 -36.99 -26.50
N GLN A 352 -10.34 -36.07 -27.36
CA GLN A 352 -9.01 -36.08 -27.97
C GLN A 352 -7.95 -35.54 -27.00
N SER A 353 -6.70 -35.97 -27.20
CA SER A 353 -5.53 -35.50 -26.44
C SER A 353 -4.61 -34.67 -27.32
N PRO A 354 -3.83 -33.72 -26.74
CA PRO A 354 -3.80 -33.29 -25.33
C PRO A 354 -5.04 -32.49 -24.90
N ALA A 355 -5.09 -32.05 -23.63
CA ALA A 355 -6.27 -31.40 -23.02
C ALA A 355 -6.80 -30.22 -23.86
N ILE A 356 -5.89 -29.40 -24.35
CA ILE A 356 -6.13 -28.37 -25.36
C ILE A 356 -5.33 -28.76 -26.61
N HIS A 357 -5.95 -28.87 -27.77
CA HIS A 357 -5.30 -29.45 -28.95
C HIS A 357 -5.75 -28.80 -30.27
N VAL A 358 -5.12 -29.18 -31.38
CA VAL A 358 -5.51 -28.69 -32.71
C VAL A 358 -6.83 -29.32 -33.14
N ARG A 359 -7.80 -28.51 -33.59
CA ARG A 359 -9.15 -28.98 -33.94
C ARG A 359 -9.42 -28.99 -35.44
N HIS A 360 -9.07 -27.91 -36.15
CA HIS A 360 -9.47 -27.73 -37.54
C HIS A 360 -8.45 -28.34 -38.51
N LYS A 361 -8.97 -29.08 -39.50
CA LYS A 361 -8.24 -29.36 -40.74
C LYS A 361 -8.49 -28.21 -41.71
N HIS A 362 -7.43 -27.62 -42.26
CA HIS A 362 -7.53 -26.64 -43.34
C HIS A 362 -6.62 -27.10 -44.50
N GLY A 363 -7.07 -26.99 -45.74
CA GLY A 363 -6.27 -27.47 -46.90
C GLY A 363 -5.97 -28.98 -46.97
N GLY A 364 -6.42 -29.80 -46.01
CA GLY A 364 -6.14 -31.23 -45.90
C GLY A 364 -5.29 -31.56 -44.67
N ILE A 365 -4.40 -30.66 -44.27
CA ILE A 365 -3.48 -30.80 -43.13
C ILE A 365 -4.05 -30.04 -41.91
N TYR A 366 -3.53 -30.29 -40.71
CA TYR A 366 -3.76 -29.43 -39.54
C TYR A 366 -2.85 -28.19 -39.60
N ASP A 367 -2.87 -27.49 -40.74
CA ASP A 367 -1.94 -26.41 -41.12
C ASP A 367 -2.41 -24.99 -40.73
N PHE A 368 -3.62 -24.85 -40.19
CA PHE A 368 -4.11 -23.58 -39.69
C PHE A 368 -3.64 -23.39 -38.23
N PRO A 369 -2.93 -22.29 -37.90
CA PRO A 369 -2.51 -22.03 -36.53
C PRO A 369 -3.72 -21.81 -35.62
N GLU A 370 -3.98 -22.77 -34.73
CA GLU A 370 -4.96 -22.61 -33.67
C GLU A 370 -4.38 -21.74 -32.57
N ARG A 371 -5.21 -20.86 -32.01
CA ARG A 371 -4.77 -19.87 -31.03
C ARG A 371 -5.51 -20.10 -29.73
N ALA A 372 -4.78 -20.47 -28.68
CA ALA A 372 -5.27 -20.46 -27.31
C ALA A 372 -4.80 -19.18 -26.61
N ILE A 373 -5.71 -18.23 -26.44
CA ILE A 373 -5.43 -16.91 -25.89
C ILE A 373 -5.96 -16.84 -24.46
N LEU A 374 -5.05 -16.60 -23.52
CA LEU A 374 -5.30 -16.35 -22.11
C LEU A 374 -5.12 -14.86 -21.82
N SER A 375 -6.00 -14.28 -21.00
CA SER A 375 -5.94 -12.85 -20.65
C SER A 375 -5.72 -12.68 -19.15
N VAL A 376 -4.85 -11.73 -18.79
CA VAL A 376 -4.67 -11.26 -17.41
C VAL A 376 -5.05 -9.79 -17.37
N LYS A 377 -5.85 -9.40 -16.37
CA LYS A 377 -6.24 -8.02 -16.08
C LYS A 377 -6.19 -7.81 -14.57
N THR A 378 -5.69 -6.66 -14.14
CA THR A 378 -5.56 -6.32 -12.73
C THR A 378 -5.53 -4.79 -12.55
N PRO A 379 -6.16 -4.24 -11.49
CA PRO A 379 -6.03 -2.83 -11.16
C PRO A 379 -4.64 -2.47 -10.64
N TYR A 380 -3.86 -3.47 -10.20
CA TYR A 380 -2.48 -3.29 -9.77
C TYR A 380 -1.51 -3.21 -10.95
N THR A 381 -0.42 -2.46 -10.79
CA THR A 381 0.64 -2.41 -11.81
C THR A 381 1.42 -3.73 -11.84
N ILE A 382 1.53 -4.32 -13.02
CA ILE A 382 2.27 -5.55 -13.30
C ILE A 382 3.77 -5.26 -13.33
N LEU A 383 4.53 -6.02 -12.55
CA LEU A 383 5.99 -5.90 -12.42
C LEU A 383 6.78 -6.92 -13.23
N GLY A 384 6.11 -7.97 -13.73
CA GLY A 384 6.76 -9.13 -14.32
C GLY A 384 5.92 -10.38 -14.15
N GLY A 385 6.59 -11.53 -14.17
CA GLY A 385 5.91 -12.80 -13.93
C GLY A 385 6.63 -14.01 -14.51
N THR A 386 5.96 -15.15 -14.41
CA THR A 386 6.42 -16.42 -14.97
C THR A 386 5.25 -17.12 -15.65
N LEU A 387 5.48 -17.57 -16.88
CA LEU A 387 4.61 -18.50 -17.59
C LEU A 387 5.20 -19.91 -17.47
N LYS A 388 4.40 -20.87 -17.00
CA LYS A 388 4.74 -22.30 -17.10
C LYS A 388 3.69 -23.00 -17.93
N ALA A 389 4.13 -23.93 -18.77
CA ALA A 389 3.23 -24.77 -19.55
C ALA A 389 3.82 -26.17 -19.72
N ARG A 390 2.96 -27.18 -19.69
CA ARG A 390 3.29 -28.51 -20.19
C ARG A 390 2.60 -28.69 -21.52
N LEU A 391 3.38 -28.91 -22.55
CA LEU A 391 2.94 -28.96 -23.94
C LEU A 391 3.27 -30.33 -24.53
N TYR A 392 2.53 -30.76 -25.54
CA TYR A 392 2.85 -31.96 -26.31
C TYR A 392 3.04 -31.61 -27.77
N ARG A 393 4.11 -32.11 -28.39
CA ARG A 393 4.41 -31.93 -29.82
C ARG A 393 4.44 -33.28 -30.53
N GLY A 394 3.60 -33.47 -31.55
CA GLY A 394 3.44 -34.73 -32.27
C GLY A 394 4.69 -35.21 -32.99
N GLY A 395 5.46 -34.29 -33.57
CA GLY A 395 6.64 -34.62 -34.36
C GLY A 395 7.64 -33.47 -34.46
N CYS A 396 8.86 -33.79 -34.90
CA CYS A 396 9.93 -32.80 -35.11
C CYS A 396 9.92 -32.27 -36.55
N ASN A 397 8.76 -31.82 -37.03
CA ASN A 397 8.57 -31.35 -38.40
C ASN A 397 8.00 -29.91 -38.40
N GLU A 398 7.81 -29.35 -39.60
CA GLU A 398 7.29 -28.00 -39.78
C GLU A 398 5.78 -27.88 -39.59
N TRP A 399 5.05 -28.99 -39.50
CA TRP A 399 3.61 -29.02 -39.32
C TRP A 399 3.23 -29.12 -37.84
N ASP A 400 4.07 -29.75 -37.02
CA ASP A 400 3.98 -29.77 -35.56
C ASP A 400 4.67 -28.54 -34.95
N ARG A 401 3.96 -27.41 -34.91
CA ARG A 401 4.47 -26.16 -34.34
C ARG A 401 3.79 -25.85 -33.01
N LEU A 402 4.61 -25.47 -32.02
CA LEU A 402 4.15 -24.89 -30.77
C LEU A 402 4.91 -23.61 -30.50
N THR A 403 4.18 -22.53 -30.26
CA THR A 403 4.75 -21.23 -29.91
C THR A 403 3.98 -20.61 -28.75
N ALA A 404 4.65 -19.72 -28.01
CA ALA A 404 3.98 -18.83 -27.07
C ALA A 404 4.36 -17.38 -27.37
N LYS A 405 3.36 -16.52 -27.45
CA LYS A 405 3.49 -15.10 -27.72
C LYS A 405 2.82 -14.32 -26.60
N VAL A 406 3.47 -13.26 -26.14
CA VAL A 406 2.92 -12.36 -25.14
C VAL A 406 2.75 -10.99 -25.76
N TYR A 407 1.59 -10.38 -25.53
CA TYR A 407 1.34 -9.01 -25.99
C TYR A 407 0.45 -8.25 -25.01
N SER A 408 0.59 -6.92 -25.00
CA SER A 408 -0.21 -6.05 -24.14
C SER A 408 -1.21 -5.25 -24.96
N PRO A 409 -2.47 -5.13 -24.52
CA PRO A 409 -3.46 -4.28 -25.19
C PRO A 409 -3.20 -2.78 -24.97
N THR A 410 -2.36 -2.40 -24.00
CA THR A 410 -2.14 -1.02 -23.58
C THR A 410 -0.74 -0.46 -23.90
N GLY A 411 0.09 -1.17 -24.68
CA GLY A 411 1.45 -0.71 -24.99
C GLY A 411 2.19 -1.53 -26.06
N PRO A 412 3.45 -1.19 -26.38
CA PRO A 412 4.21 -1.76 -27.51
C PRO A 412 4.74 -3.18 -27.28
N VAL A 413 4.23 -3.89 -26.26
CA VAL A 413 4.69 -5.24 -25.93
C VAL A 413 4.04 -6.23 -26.89
N ILE A 414 4.86 -6.83 -27.74
CA ILE A 414 4.47 -7.94 -28.62
C ILE A 414 5.70 -8.79 -28.95
N GLU A 415 5.83 -9.93 -28.30
CA GLU A 415 7.01 -10.79 -28.44
C GLU A 415 6.63 -12.27 -28.44
N GLN A 416 7.25 -13.03 -29.34
CA GLN A 416 7.24 -14.48 -29.24
C GLN A 416 8.25 -14.90 -28.19
N VAL A 417 7.76 -15.21 -26.99
CA VAL A 417 8.59 -15.52 -25.83
C VAL A 417 9.10 -16.96 -25.81
N TRP A 418 8.51 -17.83 -26.63
CA TRP A 418 8.89 -19.23 -26.67
C TRP A 418 8.50 -19.92 -27.98
N SER A 419 9.26 -20.95 -28.34
CA SER A 419 8.94 -21.91 -29.39
C SER A 419 9.46 -23.29 -28.99
N ALA A 420 8.81 -24.34 -29.49
CA ALA A 420 9.28 -25.70 -29.28
C ALA A 420 10.76 -25.83 -29.71
N PRO A 421 11.64 -26.40 -28.87
CA PRO A 421 13.02 -26.62 -29.24
C PRO A 421 13.15 -27.47 -30.50
N GLU A 422 14.15 -27.15 -31.32
CA GLU A 422 14.45 -27.92 -32.53
C GLU A 422 14.75 -29.38 -32.18
N GLY A 423 14.31 -30.31 -33.03
CA GLY A 423 14.54 -31.75 -32.83
C GLY A 423 13.80 -32.40 -31.65
N THR A 424 12.91 -31.69 -30.95
CA THR A 424 12.16 -32.23 -29.81
C THR A 424 10.70 -32.52 -30.16
N SER A 425 10.20 -33.70 -29.76
CA SER A 425 8.79 -34.14 -29.84
C SER A 425 8.39 -34.81 -28.51
N GLY A 426 7.11 -35.09 -28.33
CA GLY A 426 6.52 -35.56 -27.08
C GLY A 426 6.25 -34.42 -26.10
N THR A 427 6.21 -34.75 -24.80
CA THR A 427 5.94 -33.80 -23.73
C THR A 427 7.12 -32.85 -23.49
N ILE A 428 6.84 -31.56 -23.41
CA ILE A 428 7.81 -30.48 -23.19
C ILE A 428 7.30 -29.59 -22.06
N ASP A 429 8.08 -29.49 -20.98
CA ASP A 429 7.84 -28.51 -19.92
C ASP A 429 8.55 -27.19 -20.28
N ALA A 430 7.78 -26.11 -20.41
CA ALA A 430 8.28 -24.76 -20.65
C ALA A 430 8.13 -23.92 -19.37
N LYS A 431 9.19 -23.19 -19.01
CA LYS A 431 9.18 -22.16 -17.95
C LYS A 431 9.84 -20.90 -18.49
N ILE A 432 9.06 -19.83 -18.62
CA ILE A 432 9.44 -18.60 -19.30
C ILE A 432 9.31 -17.45 -18.29
N SER A 433 10.39 -16.71 -18.05
CA SER A 433 10.33 -15.45 -17.30
C SER A 433 9.75 -14.37 -18.20
N LEU A 434 8.82 -13.59 -17.64
CA LEU A 434 8.21 -12.45 -18.32
C LEU A 434 8.76 -11.11 -17.81
N ASP A 435 9.77 -11.13 -16.96
CA ASP A 435 10.23 -9.94 -16.21
C ASP A 435 10.79 -8.84 -17.11
N GLU A 436 11.64 -9.19 -18.09
CA GLU A 436 12.18 -8.20 -19.02
C GLU A 436 11.13 -7.70 -20.00
N LEU A 437 10.26 -8.59 -20.49
CA LEU A 437 9.19 -8.24 -21.42
C LEU A 437 8.13 -7.33 -20.79
N LEU A 438 7.72 -7.67 -19.56
CA LEU A 438 6.73 -6.96 -18.78
C LEU A 438 7.38 -5.97 -17.81
N PHE A 439 8.62 -5.57 -18.06
CA PHE A 439 9.32 -4.62 -17.20
C PHE A 439 8.44 -3.35 -16.98
N PRO A 440 8.28 -2.91 -15.71
CA PRO A 440 7.37 -1.83 -15.36
C PRO A 440 8.07 -0.48 -15.51
N SER A 441 7.84 0.23 -16.62
CA SER A 441 8.41 1.57 -16.84
C SER A 441 7.58 2.40 -17.81
N GLY A 442 7.94 3.68 -17.91
CA GLY A 442 7.25 4.66 -18.74
C GLY A 442 6.34 5.56 -17.91
N GLU A 443 5.46 6.27 -18.60
CA GLU A 443 4.52 7.22 -17.97
C GLU A 443 3.21 6.58 -17.51
N ARG A 444 3.04 5.26 -17.67
CA ARG A 444 1.83 4.53 -17.30
C ARG A 444 2.12 3.09 -16.89
N GLY A 445 1.55 2.67 -15.76
CA GLY A 445 1.53 1.29 -15.31
C GLY A 445 0.89 0.32 -16.32
N ARG A 446 1.35 -0.93 -16.32
CA ARG A 446 0.74 -1.99 -17.12
C ARG A 446 -0.26 -2.77 -16.28
N HIS A 447 -1.50 -2.87 -16.77
CA HIS A 447 -2.62 -3.50 -16.05
C HIS A 447 -3.17 -4.75 -16.74
N ALA A 448 -2.68 -5.06 -17.95
CA ALA A 448 -3.13 -6.21 -18.71
C ALA A 448 -2.08 -6.75 -19.69
N TYR A 449 -2.13 -8.05 -19.93
CA TYR A 449 -1.45 -8.73 -21.03
C TYR A 449 -2.20 -9.99 -21.44
N HIS A 450 -1.86 -10.48 -22.62
CA HIS A 450 -2.35 -11.73 -23.18
C HIS A 450 -1.19 -12.69 -23.38
N VAL A 451 -1.45 -13.98 -23.15
CA VAL A 451 -0.58 -15.08 -23.56
C VAL A 451 -1.32 -15.84 -24.64
N GLU A 452 -0.72 -15.95 -25.81
CA GLU A 452 -1.23 -16.69 -26.94
C GLU A 452 -0.33 -17.88 -27.20
N PHE A 453 -0.89 -19.08 -27.10
CA PHE A 453 -0.27 -20.29 -27.60
C PHE A 453 -0.72 -20.56 -29.01
N GLY A 454 0.23 -20.75 -29.92
CA GLY A 454 -0.01 -21.18 -31.30
C GLY A 454 0.22 -22.69 -31.42
N PHE A 455 -0.73 -23.40 -32.01
CA PHE A 455 -0.64 -24.84 -32.27
C PHE A 455 -0.84 -25.16 -33.75
N MET A 456 -0.02 -26.05 -34.28
CA MET A 456 -0.22 -26.74 -35.55
C MET A 456 0.17 -28.21 -35.36
N ALA A 457 -0.39 -29.10 -36.16
CA ALA A 457 -0.06 -30.53 -36.13
C ALA A 457 0.18 -31.09 -37.54
N ASP A 458 0.99 -32.14 -37.64
CA ASP A 458 1.06 -32.96 -38.85
C ASP A 458 -0.18 -33.86 -38.94
N GLU A 459 -0.81 -33.98 -40.12
CA GLU A 459 -1.94 -34.90 -40.32
C GLU A 459 -1.52 -36.38 -40.30
N GLY A 460 -0.23 -36.67 -40.51
CA GLY A 460 0.32 -38.02 -40.44
C GLY A 460 0.47 -38.56 -39.01
N ASN A 461 0.22 -37.71 -38.01
CA ASN A 461 0.19 -38.09 -36.60
C ASN A 461 -1.03 -38.98 -36.26
N ASP A 462 -0.93 -39.79 -35.20
CA ASP A 462 -2.03 -40.65 -34.73
C ASP A 462 -2.24 -40.50 -33.19
N PRO A 463 -3.30 -39.80 -32.75
CA PRO A 463 -4.26 -39.05 -33.55
C PRO A 463 -3.62 -37.75 -34.09
N PRO A 464 -4.14 -37.20 -35.19
CA PRO A 464 -3.53 -36.04 -35.82
C PRO A 464 -3.73 -34.72 -35.04
N THR A 465 -4.45 -34.77 -33.93
CA THR A 465 -4.65 -33.68 -32.97
C THR A 465 -3.57 -33.63 -31.89
N GLN A 466 -2.58 -34.54 -31.89
CA GLN A 466 -1.72 -34.76 -30.73
C GLN A 466 -0.82 -33.57 -30.34
N SER A 467 -0.74 -32.48 -31.11
CA SER A 467 -0.01 -31.26 -30.71
C SER A 467 -0.91 -30.29 -29.91
N GLY A 468 -0.41 -29.78 -28.78
CA GLY A 468 -1.16 -28.85 -27.93
C GLY A 468 -0.63 -28.69 -26.50
N MET A 469 -1.54 -28.46 -25.54
CA MET A 469 -1.24 -28.11 -24.15
C MET A 469 -1.96 -29.02 -23.15
N GLU A 470 -1.23 -29.47 -22.14
CA GLU A 470 -1.71 -30.34 -21.05
C GLU A 470 -1.91 -29.56 -19.75
N GLU A 471 -1.00 -28.62 -19.44
CA GLU A 471 -1.08 -27.76 -18.25
C GLU A 471 -0.61 -26.35 -18.58
N VAL A 472 -1.17 -25.36 -17.87
CA VAL A 472 -0.69 -23.97 -17.88
C VAL A 472 -0.74 -23.40 -16.46
N GLU A 473 0.25 -22.59 -16.11
CA GLU A 473 0.27 -21.80 -14.89
C GLU A 473 0.76 -20.39 -15.23
N LEU A 474 -0.05 -19.39 -14.89
CA LEU A 474 0.29 -17.98 -14.99
C LEU A 474 0.59 -17.45 -13.59
N ILE A 475 1.79 -16.90 -13.41
CA ILE A 475 2.19 -16.16 -12.21
C ILE A 475 2.49 -14.73 -12.66
N THR A 476 1.67 -13.78 -12.23
CA THR A 476 1.86 -12.35 -12.53
C THR A 476 2.29 -11.63 -11.28
N ASP A 477 3.47 -11.02 -11.29
CA ASP A 477 3.97 -10.21 -10.18
C ASP A 477 3.30 -8.82 -10.27
N ILE A 478 2.79 -8.32 -9.14
CA ILE A 478 2.11 -7.03 -9.05
C ILE A 478 2.71 -6.18 -7.92
N GLN A 479 2.63 -4.86 -8.04
CA GLN A 479 2.94 -3.95 -6.95
C GLN A 479 1.68 -3.62 -6.15
N VAL A 480 1.81 -3.56 -4.82
CA VAL A 480 0.74 -3.13 -3.93
C VAL A 480 1.27 -2.12 -2.91
N CYS A 481 0.42 -1.19 -2.47
CA CYS A 481 0.75 -0.30 -1.37
C CYS A 481 0.45 -0.99 -0.03
N SER A 482 1.45 -1.16 0.83
CA SER A 482 1.30 -1.78 2.15
C SER A 482 0.27 -1.07 3.06
N ASN A 483 0.08 0.24 2.89
CA ASN A 483 -0.85 1.03 3.71
C ASN A 483 -2.33 0.79 3.32
N SER A 484 -2.60 0.34 2.10
CA SER A 484 -3.95 0.02 1.62
C SER A 484 -4.44 -1.36 2.03
N LEU A 485 -3.54 -2.23 2.50
CA LEU A 485 -3.89 -3.61 2.81
C LEU A 485 -4.61 -3.68 4.16
N PRO A 486 -5.61 -4.59 4.32
CA PRO A 486 -6.46 -4.69 5.50
C PRO A 486 -5.68 -5.24 6.70
N ALA A 487 -4.99 -4.34 7.41
CA ALA A 487 -4.06 -4.68 8.46
C ALA A 487 -4.78 -5.08 9.74
N LEU A 488 -4.28 -6.12 10.39
CA LEU A 488 -4.69 -6.52 11.73
C LEU A 488 -3.92 -5.71 12.77
N HIS A 489 -4.57 -5.45 13.91
CA HIS A 489 -4.03 -4.81 15.08
C HIS A 489 -4.06 -5.75 16.29
N ARG A 490 -3.32 -5.43 17.35
CA ARG A 490 -3.33 -6.21 18.60
C ARG A 490 -4.75 -6.19 19.21
N GLY A 491 -5.25 -7.36 19.62
CA GLY A 491 -6.59 -7.55 20.17
C GLY A 491 -7.59 -8.06 19.14
N ARG A 492 -8.87 -7.73 19.37
CA ARG A 492 -10.01 -8.14 18.52
C ARG A 492 -10.05 -7.32 17.24
N ASN A 493 -10.12 -8.00 16.10
CA ASN A 493 -10.29 -7.41 14.77
C ASN A 493 -11.58 -7.94 14.15
N VAL A 494 -12.46 -7.06 13.71
CA VAL A 494 -13.67 -7.43 12.94
C VAL A 494 -13.33 -7.35 11.46
N VAL A 495 -13.20 -8.51 10.83
CA VAL A 495 -12.93 -8.64 9.40
C VAL A 495 -14.23 -8.80 8.64
N ARG A 496 -14.44 -7.97 7.62
CA ARG A 496 -15.59 -8.07 6.72
C ARG A 496 -15.14 -8.30 5.29
N TYR A 497 -15.61 -9.39 4.72
CA TYR A 497 -15.48 -9.72 3.30
C TYR A 497 -16.71 -9.28 2.52
N ARG A 498 -16.50 -8.73 1.32
CA ARG A 498 -17.57 -8.39 0.36
C ARG A 498 -17.18 -8.73 -1.07
N ASP A 499 -18.14 -9.08 -1.92
CA ASP A 499 -17.96 -9.21 -3.37
C ASP A 499 -19.26 -8.97 -4.15
N GLU A 500 -19.18 -8.98 -5.49
CA GLU A 500 -20.29 -8.68 -6.40
C GLU A 500 -20.68 -9.87 -7.29
N THR A 501 -20.26 -11.08 -6.90
CA THR A 501 -20.42 -12.31 -7.69
C THR A 501 -21.85 -12.84 -7.64
N PRO A 502 -22.52 -13.03 -8.79
CA PRO A 502 -23.88 -13.58 -8.81
C PRO A 502 -23.96 -14.98 -8.21
N GLY A 503 -25.09 -15.33 -7.58
CA GLY A 503 -25.31 -16.68 -7.04
C GLY A 503 -24.36 -17.11 -5.90
N VAL A 504 -24.42 -18.40 -5.58
CA VAL A 504 -23.54 -19.05 -4.59
C VAL A 504 -22.18 -19.29 -5.21
N HIS A 505 -21.12 -19.00 -4.46
CA HIS A 505 -19.74 -19.25 -4.86
C HIS A 505 -18.93 -19.61 -3.61
N LYS A 506 -17.64 -19.89 -3.75
CA LYS A 506 -16.78 -20.27 -2.62
C LYS A 506 -15.46 -19.55 -2.69
N VAL A 507 -15.09 -18.87 -1.62
CA VAL A 507 -13.87 -18.08 -1.51
C VAL A 507 -13.11 -18.50 -0.28
N LYS A 508 -11.79 -18.59 -0.40
CA LYS A 508 -10.90 -18.77 0.74
C LYS A 508 -10.11 -17.49 0.97
N ILE A 509 -10.15 -17.03 2.20
CA ILE A 509 -9.39 -15.86 2.66
C ILE A 509 -8.38 -16.35 3.69
N THR A 510 -7.13 -15.95 3.54
CA THR A 510 -6.07 -16.30 4.50
C THR A 510 -5.33 -15.04 4.93
N HIS A 511 -5.26 -14.79 6.23
CA HIS A 511 -4.44 -13.75 6.86
C HIS A 511 -3.23 -14.38 7.52
N ILE A 512 -2.04 -13.80 7.30
CA ILE A 512 -0.78 -14.23 7.92
C ILE A 512 -0.15 -13.01 8.60
N TRP A 513 0.19 -13.15 9.88
CA TRP A 513 0.82 -12.09 10.68
C TRP A 513 1.80 -12.67 11.69
N THR A 514 2.72 -11.84 12.18
CA THR A 514 3.65 -12.18 13.25
C THR A 514 3.29 -11.40 14.51
N GLU A 515 2.92 -12.11 15.58
CA GLU A 515 2.73 -11.52 16.90
C GLU A 515 4.08 -11.23 17.54
N ARG A 516 4.23 -10.06 18.16
CA ARG A 516 5.50 -9.61 18.78
C ARG A 516 5.35 -9.57 20.28
N THR A 517 6.30 -10.17 21.00
CA THR A 517 6.33 -10.24 22.47
C THR A 517 7.66 -9.76 23.05
N ASP A 518 8.46 -9.08 22.24
CA ASP A 518 9.84 -8.75 22.53
C ASP A 518 10.01 -7.38 23.20
N ASN A 519 8.95 -6.59 23.33
CA ASN A 519 8.88 -5.33 24.06
C ASN A 519 7.43 -4.98 24.45
N ASN A 520 7.21 -4.37 25.61
CA ASN A 520 5.94 -3.78 26.00
C ASN A 520 6.03 -2.26 25.83
N PRO A 521 5.08 -1.62 25.14
CA PRO A 521 5.02 -0.16 25.14
C PRO A 521 4.82 0.35 26.58
N PRO A 522 5.36 1.55 26.92
CA PRO A 522 5.13 2.15 28.22
C PRO A 522 3.64 2.48 28.43
N ASP A 523 3.25 2.75 29.67
CA ASP A 523 1.90 3.21 29.96
C ASP A 523 1.70 4.66 29.47
N ALA A 524 0.47 5.02 29.12
CA ALA A 524 0.13 6.40 28.79
C ALA A 524 0.35 7.31 30.02
N PRO A 525 0.81 8.57 29.84
CA PRO A 525 0.90 9.52 30.95
C PRO A 525 -0.45 9.70 31.65
N ALA A 526 -0.52 9.28 32.92
CA ALA A 526 -1.79 9.10 33.63
C ALA A 526 -2.50 10.40 33.99
N ARG A 527 -1.76 11.52 34.14
CA ARG A 527 -2.33 12.77 34.64
C ARG A 527 -1.59 14.02 34.17
N ALA A 528 -2.35 15.06 33.82
CA ALA A 528 -1.87 16.42 33.69
C ALA A 528 -1.57 17.08 35.05
N ILE A 529 -0.36 17.62 35.20
CA ILE A 529 0.05 18.43 36.36
C ILE A 529 -0.26 19.91 36.09
N PHE A 530 0.04 20.42 34.90
CA PHE A 530 -0.28 21.78 34.45
C PHE A 530 -0.18 21.91 32.91
N PRO A 531 -1.07 22.65 32.24
CA PRO A 531 -2.40 23.03 32.71
C PRO A 531 -3.26 21.80 32.99
N LYS A 532 -3.99 21.80 34.09
CA LYS A 532 -4.93 20.72 34.45
C LYS A 532 -6.19 20.81 33.60
N GLU A 533 -6.95 19.72 33.58
CA GLU A 533 -8.28 19.70 33.00
C GLU A 533 -9.16 20.83 33.56
N GLY A 534 -9.71 21.65 32.66
CA GLY A 534 -10.57 22.79 32.95
C GLY A 534 -9.86 24.03 33.51
N GLU A 535 -8.53 24.06 33.57
CA GLU A 535 -7.79 25.14 34.23
C GLU A 535 -7.83 26.45 33.40
N HIS A 536 -7.95 27.58 34.10
CA HIS A 536 -7.80 28.92 33.53
C HIS A 536 -6.39 29.43 33.84
N ILE A 537 -5.65 29.85 32.80
CA ILE A 537 -4.26 30.28 32.93
C ILE A 537 -4.05 31.70 32.43
N ALA A 538 -3.30 32.49 33.19
CA ALA A 538 -2.97 33.88 32.84
C ALA A 538 -1.79 34.02 31.88
N THR A 539 -1.00 32.95 31.67
CA THR A 539 0.16 32.94 30.77
C THR A 539 -0.19 32.44 29.38
N LEU A 540 0.40 33.04 28.36
CA LEU A 540 0.33 32.57 26.96
C LEU A 540 1.54 31.70 26.57
N ALA A 541 2.45 31.44 27.53
CA ALA A 541 3.62 30.58 27.40
C ALA A 541 3.71 29.60 28.60
N PRO A 542 2.69 28.73 28.81
CA PRO A 542 2.70 27.77 29.90
C PRO A 542 3.83 26.74 29.77
N LEU A 543 4.35 26.31 30.92
CA LEU A 543 5.19 25.12 31.04
C LEU A 543 4.30 23.90 31.26
N PHE A 544 4.05 23.13 30.20
CA PHE A 544 3.27 21.89 30.30
C PHE A 544 4.01 20.87 31.16
N ARG A 545 3.30 20.20 32.07
CA ARG A 545 3.81 19.17 32.96
C ARG A 545 2.79 18.05 33.13
N TRP A 546 3.29 16.82 33.16
CA TRP A 546 2.48 15.61 33.35
C TRP A 546 3.20 14.62 34.27
N GLU A 547 2.48 13.60 34.71
CA GLU A 547 3.05 12.49 35.45
C GLU A 547 3.93 11.61 34.53
N ALA A 548 5.08 11.19 35.02
CA ALA A 548 5.98 10.34 34.25
C ALA A 548 5.35 8.97 33.98
N SER A 549 5.51 8.46 32.76
CA SER A 549 5.01 7.13 32.38
C SER A 549 5.85 6.01 33.03
N PRO A 550 5.21 5.02 33.68
CA PRO A 550 5.89 3.77 34.02
C PRO A 550 6.06 2.89 32.78
N ASP A 551 7.03 1.98 32.85
CA ASP A 551 7.28 0.95 31.84
C ASP A 551 7.23 -0.44 32.50
N ALA A 552 6.53 -1.38 31.87
CA ALA A 552 6.41 -2.75 32.34
C ALA A 552 7.76 -3.49 32.26
N ASP A 553 8.58 -3.16 31.26
CA ASP A 553 9.91 -3.69 31.08
C ASP A 553 10.90 -2.90 31.94
N LYS A 554 11.20 -3.43 33.14
CA LYS A 554 12.02 -2.72 34.17
C LYS A 554 13.41 -2.23 33.71
N ALA A 555 13.92 -2.75 32.61
CA ALA A 555 15.20 -2.32 32.03
C ALA A 555 15.06 -1.05 31.18
N ASP A 556 13.85 -0.76 30.71
CA ASP A 556 13.55 0.36 29.84
C ASP A 556 13.32 1.65 30.63
N LYS A 557 13.67 2.75 29.99
CA LYS A 557 13.51 4.11 30.51
C LYS A 557 12.73 4.92 29.52
N ILE A 558 11.93 5.85 30.02
CA ILE A 558 11.33 6.86 29.14
C ILE A 558 12.42 7.80 28.64
N THR A 559 12.55 7.91 27.32
CA THR A 559 13.59 8.72 26.67
C THR A 559 13.04 9.93 25.93
N ASN A 560 11.73 9.94 25.63
CA ASN A 560 11.09 10.97 24.85
C ASN A 560 9.60 11.08 25.21
N TYR A 561 8.99 12.22 24.92
CA TYR A 561 7.53 12.40 24.90
C TYR A 561 7.12 13.06 23.60
N ASN A 562 5.88 12.84 23.16
CA ASN A 562 5.25 13.58 22.07
C ASN A 562 4.02 14.30 22.63
N ILE A 563 3.97 15.61 22.48
CA ILE A 563 2.86 16.47 22.90
C ILE A 563 2.15 17.05 21.67
N LEU A 564 0.81 17.07 21.72
CA LEU A 564 -0.02 17.73 20.73
C LEU A 564 -0.88 18.79 21.43
N ILE A 565 -0.87 20.02 20.93
CA ILE A 565 -1.72 21.12 21.42
C ILE A 565 -2.64 21.58 20.29
N SER A 566 -3.94 21.67 20.55
CA SER A 566 -5.00 21.79 19.56
C SER A 566 -6.08 22.80 19.93
N PHE A 567 -6.82 23.27 18.91
CA PHE A 567 -8.13 23.92 19.06
C PHE A 567 -9.29 22.92 19.01
N ASP A 568 -9.07 21.73 18.45
CA ASP A 568 -10.06 20.67 18.29
C ASP A 568 -10.30 19.96 19.64
N PRO A 569 -11.55 19.84 20.11
CA PRO A 569 -11.89 19.11 21.33
C PRO A 569 -11.42 17.66 21.34
N GLU A 570 -11.36 17.02 20.18
CA GLU A 570 -10.86 15.64 20.02
C GLU A 570 -9.32 15.61 19.85
N CYS A 571 -8.68 16.78 19.85
CA CYS A 571 -7.24 16.95 19.79
C CYS A 571 -6.61 16.16 18.61
N ARG A 572 -7.28 16.15 17.45
CA ARG A 572 -6.85 15.39 16.27
C ARG A 572 -5.70 16.07 15.53
N TRP A 573 -5.76 17.39 15.36
CA TRP A 573 -4.78 18.18 14.62
C TRP A 573 -4.21 19.31 15.47
N PRO A 574 -2.93 19.66 15.33
CA PRO A 574 -2.34 20.70 16.17
C PRO A 574 -2.80 22.11 15.76
N ILE A 575 -2.66 23.09 16.64
CA ILE A 575 -2.92 24.52 16.31
C ILE A 575 -2.09 24.95 15.08
N ALA A 576 -0.83 24.56 15.09
CA ALA A 576 0.12 24.70 14.01
C ALA A 576 0.98 23.44 14.04
N THR A 577 1.47 22.98 12.89
CA THR A 577 2.20 21.71 12.76
C THR A 577 3.39 21.58 13.73
N ALA A 578 4.01 22.70 14.09
CA ALA A 578 5.07 22.77 15.10
C ALA A 578 4.66 22.41 16.54
N LEU A 579 3.35 22.40 16.84
CA LEU A 579 2.78 22.03 18.14
C LEU A 579 2.28 20.59 18.18
N HIS A 580 2.68 19.77 17.21
CA HIS A 580 2.80 18.32 17.35
C HIS A 580 4.28 17.99 17.47
N LYS A 581 4.77 17.85 18.71
CA LYS A 581 6.19 18.00 19.03
C LYS A 581 6.70 16.87 19.93
N GLU A 582 7.81 16.27 19.49
CA GLU A 582 8.64 15.45 20.38
C GLU A 582 9.51 16.34 21.28
N THR A 583 9.58 16.02 22.57
CA THR A 583 10.34 16.77 23.58
C THR A 583 11.84 16.51 23.50
N ASP A 584 12.26 15.43 22.83
CA ASP A 584 13.64 14.94 22.77
C ASP A 584 14.24 14.72 24.17
N SER A 585 13.38 14.40 25.15
CA SER A 585 13.73 14.30 26.57
C SER A 585 12.77 13.37 27.31
N GLY A 586 13.32 12.55 28.23
CA GLY A 586 12.55 11.73 29.17
C GLY A 586 12.01 12.49 30.38
N VAL A 587 12.21 13.80 30.45
CA VAL A 587 11.62 14.66 31.50
C VAL A 587 10.17 14.99 31.11
N PRO A 588 9.18 14.81 32.01
CA PRO A 588 7.76 14.98 31.69
C PRO A 588 7.32 16.45 31.72
N GLU A 589 8.00 17.30 30.95
CA GLU A 589 7.65 18.71 30.80
C GLU A 589 7.95 19.26 29.40
N PHE A 590 7.24 20.31 29.01
CA PHE A 590 7.44 21.03 27.76
C PHE A 590 7.13 22.53 27.91
N GLN A 591 8.14 23.38 27.70
CA GLN A 591 7.95 24.84 27.70
C GLN A 591 7.41 25.31 26.35
N LEU A 592 6.18 25.82 26.33
CA LEU A 592 5.64 26.49 25.14
C LEU A 592 6.26 27.88 25.00
N PRO A 593 6.85 28.24 23.85
CA PRO A 593 7.32 29.61 23.61
C PRO A 593 6.16 30.62 23.58
N GLU A 594 6.47 31.91 23.63
CA GLU A 594 5.44 32.95 23.47
C GLU A 594 4.85 33.01 22.05
N GLY A 595 3.63 33.54 21.95
CA GLY A 595 2.97 33.90 20.70
C GLY A 595 2.03 32.85 20.13
N TRP A 596 2.06 31.60 20.58
CA TRP A 596 1.22 30.52 20.01
C TRP A 596 -0.22 30.55 20.50
N LEU A 597 -0.43 31.00 21.73
CA LEU A 597 -1.75 31.05 22.34
C LEU A 597 -2.34 32.46 22.21
N ASN A 598 -3.62 32.50 21.86
CA ASN A 598 -4.47 33.67 21.88
C ASN A 598 -5.07 33.84 23.28
N LYS A 599 -5.38 35.08 23.67
CA LYS A 599 -6.13 35.35 24.90
C LYS A 599 -7.57 34.85 24.79
N ASN A 600 -8.22 34.62 25.93
CA ASN A 600 -9.63 34.26 26.03
C ASN A 600 -10.04 33.06 25.16
N SER A 601 -9.12 32.12 24.93
CA SER A 601 -9.28 31.01 23.99
C SER A 601 -9.18 29.66 24.70
N SER A 602 -9.99 28.70 24.28
CA SER A 602 -9.93 27.32 24.78
C SER A 602 -9.00 26.48 23.92
N TYR A 603 -8.25 25.61 24.59
CA TYR A 603 -7.24 24.73 24.01
C TYR A 603 -7.37 23.33 24.59
N TYR A 604 -6.89 22.37 23.82
CA TYR A 604 -6.84 20.96 24.17
C TYR A 604 -5.42 20.45 23.99
N TRP A 605 -4.97 19.53 24.83
CA TRP A 605 -3.67 18.91 24.67
C TRP A 605 -3.66 17.47 25.15
N LYS A 606 -2.76 16.68 24.56
CA LYS A 606 -2.51 15.29 24.94
C LYS A 606 -1.02 14.98 24.79
N VAL A 607 -0.56 13.96 25.48
CA VAL A 607 0.85 13.57 25.50
C VAL A 607 1.01 12.05 25.54
N ARG A 608 2.06 11.52 24.91
CA ARG A 608 2.45 10.11 24.99
C ARG A 608 3.95 9.96 25.22
N ALA A 609 4.37 8.83 25.76
CA ALA A 609 5.75 8.54 26.13
C ALA A 609 6.40 7.58 25.15
N GLN A 610 7.72 7.69 24.99
CA GLN A 610 8.54 6.73 24.26
C GLN A 610 9.56 6.08 25.20
N ASP A 611 9.66 4.77 25.15
CA ASP A 611 10.67 4.03 25.89
C ASP A 611 12.07 4.13 25.24
N SER A 612 13.06 3.43 25.80
CA SER A 612 14.44 3.38 25.29
C SER A 612 14.61 2.53 24.04
N ARG A 613 13.57 1.80 23.62
CA ARG A 613 13.55 0.91 22.48
C ARG A 613 12.75 1.46 21.30
N GLY A 614 12.16 2.64 21.48
CA GLY A 614 11.47 3.40 20.46
C GLY A 614 9.97 3.16 20.40
N GLU A 615 9.39 2.34 21.29
CA GLU A 615 7.95 2.11 21.32
C GLU A 615 7.22 3.26 22.00
N TRP A 616 6.11 3.68 21.40
CA TRP A 616 5.25 4.74 21.92
C TRP A 616 4.10 4.14 22.71
N SER A 617 3.79 4.75 23.86
CA SER A 617 2.53 4.49 24.56
C SER A 617 1.32 4.99 23.78
N GLU A 618 0.13 4.55 24.19
CA GLU A 618 -1.11 5.22 23.83
C GLU A 618 -1.07 6.69 24.26
N TRP A 619 -1.88 7.53 23.62
CA TRP A 619 -2.05 8.90 24.05
C TRP A 619 -2.70 8.97 25.43
N SER A 620 -2.31 9.96 26.24
CA SER A 620 -3.04 10.32 27.45
C SER A 620 -4.49 10.69 27.12
N GLU A 621 -5.30 10.80 28.18
CA GLU A 621 -6.55 11.56 28.12
C GLU A 621 -6.31 12.96 27.53
N ILE A 622 -7.36 13.52 26.93
CA ILE A 622 -7.33 14.88 26.39
C ILE A 622 -7.63 15.85 27.53
N TYR A 623 -6.74 16.83 27.69
CA TYR A 623 -6.87 17.86 28.72
C TYR A 623 -7.23 19.21 28.10
N ARG A 624 -8.24 19.87 28.64
CA ARG A 624 -8.71 21.20 28.23
C ARG A 624 -8.19 22.29 29.17
N PHE A 625 -7.83 23.45 28.62
CA PHE A 625 -7.57 24.66 29.41
C PHE A 625 -8.05 25.92 28.67
N LYS A 626 -8.09 27.05 29.39
CA LYS A 626 -8.46 28.36 28.83
C LYS A 626 -7.45 29.44 29.20
N THR A 627 -7.08 30.28 28.25
CA THR A 627 -6.23 31.47 28.48
C THR A 627 -7.07 32.70 28.87
N GLU A 628 -6.49 33.60 29.67
CA GLU A 628 -7.11 34.88 30.10
C GLU A 628 -6.69 36.10 29.27
#